data_AF-A0A1Y0LL55-F1
#
_entry.id   AF-A0A1Y0LL55-F1
#
_cell.length_a   1.000
_cell.length_b   1.000
_cell.length_c   1.000
_cell.angle_alpha   90.00
_cell.angle_beta   90.00
_cell.angle_gamma   90.00
#
_symmetry.space_group_name_H-M   'P 1'
#
loop_
_entity.id
_entity.type
_entity.pdbx_description
1 polymer ?
#
loop_
_entity_poly.entity_id
_entity_poly.type
_entity_poly.pdbx_seq_one_letter_code
_entity_poly.pdbx_strand_id
1 'polypeptide(L)'
;MTTFSHRLAHIKTLDCFDIVDLHFEIQEAIKTAYRLRKDPKQLSLAIELCEESISISDIVIEAMKEKHRARLKEYEDVVGMKPSNTKFFYPSHHGYSQLSIILRRSGDADRGAVITKKIESEGWGSCRYEDI
;
A
#
# COMPACT_ATOMS: atom_id res chain seq x y z
N MET A 1 0.57 14.27 -13.94
CA MET A 1 -0.17 14.29 -12.66
C MET A 1 -1.27 13.25 -12.77
N THR A 2 -1.33 12.33 -11.82
CA THR A 2 -2.37 11.30 -11.77
C THR A 2 -3.66 11.89 -11.20
N THR A 3 -4.75 11.15 -11.28
CA THR A 3 -6.03 11.50 -10.64
C THR A 3 -5.94 11.52 -9.11
N PHE A 4 -4.89 10.95 -8.51
CA PHE A 4 -4.74 10.83 -7.06
C PHE A 4 -3.93 11.96 -6.44
N SER A 5 -3.18 12.73 -7.23
CA SER A 5 -2.21 13.72 -6.74
C SER A 5 -2.82 14.73 -5.76
N HIS A 6 -4.07 15.15 -5.94
CA HIS A 6 -4.75 16.05 -5.00
C HIS A 6 -5.01 15.38 -3.63
N ARG A 7 -5.54 14.15 -3.61
CA ARG A 7 -5.77 13.41 -2.35
C ARG A 7 -4.46 13.08 -1.65
N LEU A 8 -3.42 12.74 -2.41
CA LEU A 8 -2.08 12.49 -1.88
C LEU A 8 -1.47 13.72 -1.20
N ALA A 9 -1.66 14.92 -1.78
CA ALA A 9 -1.18 16.17 -1.19
C ALA A 9 -1.80 16.47 0.19
N HIS A 10 -3.03 15.98 0.43
CA HIS A 10 -3.77 16.15 1.67
C HIS A 10 -3.88 14.87 2.50
N ILE A 11 -3.05 13.84 2.22
CA ILE A 11 -3.22 12.52 2.84
C ILE A 11 -3.21 12.56 4.38
N LYS A 12 -2.44 13.47 4.98
CA LYS A 12 -2.33 13.62 6.44
C LYS A 12 -3.59 14.19 7.10
N THR A 13 -4.53 14.72 6.33
CA THR A 13 -5.82 15.21 6.86
C THR A 13 -6.94 14.20 6.68
N LEU A 14 -6.68 13.07 6.01
CA LEU A 14 -7.63 11.98 5.85
C LEU A 14 -7.64 11.10 7.10
N ASP A 15 -8.76 10.47 7.38
CA ASP A 15 -8.82 9.45 8.42
C ASP A 15 -8.20 8.11 7.96
N CYS A 16 -8.04 7.18 8.90
CA CYS A 16 -7.42 5.89 8.59
C CYS A 16 -8.22 5.04 7.60
N PHE A 17 -9.54 5.22 7.50
CA PHE A 17 -10.37 4.49 6.55
C PHE A 17 -10.15 5.02 5.13
N ASP A 18 -10.19 6.35 4.96
CA ASP A 18 -9.96 7.04 3.70
C ASP A 18 -8.54 6.82 3.14
N ILE A 19 -7.53 6.78 4.01
CA ILE A 19 -6.14 6.47 3.62
C ILE A 19 -6.04 5.05 3.05
N VAL A 20 -6.66 4.08 3.74
CA VAL A 20 -6.64 2.67 3.30
C VAL A 20 -7.42 2.50 2.00
N ASP A 21 -8.55 3.20 1.83
CA ASP A 21 -9.35 3.10 0.62
C ASP A 21 -8.63 3.75 -0.58
N LEU A 22 -7.99 4.92 -0.38
CA LEU A 22 -7.11 5.53 -1.40
C LEU A 22 -5.99 4.58 -1.83
N HIS A 23 -5.35 3.89 -0.89
CA HIS A 23 -4.31 2.90 -1.20
C HIS A 23 -4.83 1.79 -2.12
N PHE A 24 -6.04 1.26 -1.86
CA PHE A 24 -6.64 0.24 -2.70
C PHE A 24 -7.09 0.77 -4.07
N GLU A 25 -7.58 2.01 -4.15
CA GLU A 25 -7.90 2.64 -5.44
C GLU A 25 -6.66 2.79 -6.33
N ILE A 26 -5.53 3.25 -5.75
CA ILE A 26 -4.26 3.34 -6.48
C ILE A 26 -3.82 1.94 -6.93
N GLN A 27 -3.97 0.91 -6.10
CA GLN A 27 -3.67 -0.47 -6.47
C GLN A 27 -4.47 -0.94 -7.70
N GLU A 28 -5.77 -0.66 -7.78
CA GLU A 28 -6.58 -1.02 -8.93
C GLU A 28 -6.20 -0.23 -10.19
N ALA A 29 -5.81 1.04 -10.04
CA ALA A 29 -5.27 1.85 -11.13
C ALA A 29 -3.95 1.27 -11.66
N ILE A 30 -3.02 0.84 -10.79
CA ILE A 30 -1.77 0.15 -11.17
C ILE A 30 -2.08 -1.08 -12.02
N LYS A 31 -2.99 -1.94 -11.55
CA LYS A 31 -3.39 -3.16 -12.28
C LYS A 31 -3.94 -2.84 -13.66
N THR A 32 -4.76 -1.80 -13.75
CA THR A 32 -5.38 -1.37 -15.01
C THR A 32 -4.35 -0.85 -16.00
N ALA A 33 -3.46 0.04 -15.58
CA ALA A 33 -2.40 0.59 -16.42
C ALA A 33 -1.41 -0.50 -16.86
N TYR A 34 -0.94 -1.35 -15.93
CA TYR A 34 0.02 -2.39 -16.24
C TYR A 34 -0.54 -3.51 -17.14
N ARG A 35 -1.86 -3.76 -17.09
CA ARG A 35 -2.52 -4.64 -18.06
C ARG A 35 -2.32 -4.14 -19.50
N LEU A 36 -2.27 -2.83 -19.70
CA LEU A 36 -2.11 -2.16 -21.00
C LEU A 36 -0.67 -1.76 -21.33
N ARG A 37 0.33 -2.20 -20.54
CA ARG A 37 1.76 -1.87 -20.64
C ARG A 37 2.45 -2.04 -22.01
N LYS A 38 1.79 -2.65 -23.00
CA LYS A 38 2.31 -2.67 -24.38
C LYS A 38 2.32 -1.27 -24.98
N ASP A 39 1.41 -0.40 -24.54
CA ASP A 39 1.50 1.04 -24.76
C ASP A 39 2.52 1.65 -23.77
N PRO A 40 3.60 2.29 -24.26
CA PRO A 40 4.59 2.95 -23.41
C PRO A 40 4.00 3.98 -22.44
N LYS A 41 2.91 4.66 -22.82
CA LYS A 41 2.23 5.63 -21.94
C LYS A 41 1.59 4.94 -20.74
N GLN A 42 1.00 3.76 -20.95
CA GLN A 42 0.39 2.97 -19.90
C GLN A 42 1.44 2.33 -18.99
N LEU A 43 2.60 1.95 -19.53
CA LEU A 43 3.73 1.51 -18.70
C LEU A 43 4.26 2.65 -17.83
N SER A 44 4.45 3.85 -18.39
CA SER A 44 4.87 5.05 -17.62
C SER A 44 3.87 5.35 -16.51
N LEU A 45 2.57 5.35 -16.83
CA LEU A 45 1.52 5.56 -15.83
C LEU A 45 1.55 4.50 -14.72
N ALA A 46 1.77 3.22 -15.06
CA ALA A 46 1.88 2.17 -14.06
C ALA A 46 3.08 2.39 -13.11
N ILE A 47 4.20 2.89 -13.64
CA ILE A 47 5.38 3.23 -12.83
C ILE A 47 5.05 4.40 -11.89
N GLU A 48 4.50 5.50 -12.44
CA GLU A 48 4.10 6.68 -11.66
C GLU A 48 3.13 6.30 -10.52
N LEU A 49 2.12 5.48 -10.81
CA LEU A 49 1.17 5.02 -9.79
C LEU A 49 1.83 4.11 -8.74
N CYS A 50 2.79 3.26 -9.13
CA CYS A 50 3.56 2.48 -8.17
C CYS A 50 4.38 3.38 -7.24
N GLU A 51 5.03 4.41 -7.80
CA GLU A 51 5.82 5.37 -7.03
C GLU A 51 4.94 6.18 -6.07
N GLU A 52 3.79 6.66 -6.53
CA GLU A 52 2.79 7.32 -5.67
C GLU A 52 2.33 6.41 -4.53
N SER A 53 1.98 5.15 -4.84
CA SER A 53 1.58 4.15 -3.83
C SER A 53 2.68 3.91 -2.79
N ILE A 54 3.94 3.81 -3.23
CA ILE A 54 5.11 3.61 -2.35
C ILE A 54 5.40 4.86 -1.53
N SER A 55 5.19 6.06 -2.09
CA SER A 55 5.48 7.32 -1.39
C SER A 55 4.66 7.52 -0.11
N ILE A 56 3.51 6.86 0.00
CA ILE A 56 2.60 6.92 1.16
C ILE A 56 2.56 5.65 1.99
N SER A 57 3.40 4.65 1.67
CA SER A 57 3.28 3.30 2.24
C SER A 57 3.52 3.23 3.76
N ASP A 58 4.33 4.11 4.33
CA ASP A 58 4.50 4.25 5.79
C ASP A 58 3.23 4.79 6.46
N ILE A 59 2.58 5.79 5.86
CA ILE A 59 1.31 6.34 6.34
C ILE A 59 0.21 5.27 6.24
N VAL A 60 0.18 4.51 5.15
CA VAL A 60 -0.82 3.48 4.92
C VAL A 60 -0.69 2.33 5.93
N ILE A 61 0.53 1.88 6.25
CA ILE A 61 0.66 0.77 7.21
C ILE A 61 0.15 1.16 8.60
N GLU A 62 0.40 2.39 9.04
CA GLU A 62 -0.12 2.91 10.31
C GLU A 62 -1.64 3.09 10.27
N ALA A 63 -2.20 3.59 9.17
CA ALA A 63 -3.63 3.67 8.96
C ALA A 63 -4.30 2.28 8.96
N MET A 64 -3.68 1.25 8.39
CA MET A 64 -4.17 -0.12 8.44
C MET A 64 -4.21 -0.67 9.87
N LYS A 65 -3.19 -0.39 10.69
CA LYS A 65 -3.17 -0.78 12.11
C LYS A 65 -4.28 -0.08 12.89
N GLU A 66 -4.47 1.22 12.66
CA GLU A 66 -5.54 1.97 13.32
C GLU A 66 -6.93 1.50 12.90
N LYS A 67 -7.15 1.23 11.61
CA LYS A 67 -8.38 0.63 11.09
C LYS A 67 -8.64 -0.74 11.72
N HIS A 68 -7.60 -1.55 11.96
CA HIS A 68 -7.73 -2.82 12.67
C HIS A 68 -8.13 -2.63 14.14
N ARG A 69 -7.48 -1.71 14.87
CA ARG A 69 -7.87 -1.36 16.25
C ARG A 69 -9.32 -0.92 16.34
N ALA A 70 -9.77 -0.05 15.43
CA ALA A 70 -11.14 0.42 15.37
C ALA A 70 -12.14 -0.73 15.18
N ARG A 71 -11.82 -1.67 14.28
CA ARG A 71 -12.64 -2.87 14.04
C ARG A 71 -12.68 -3.82 15.23
N LEU A 72 -11.57 -4.00 15.94
CA LEU A 72 -11.54 -4.81 17.16
C LEU A 72 -12.46 -4.21 18.24
N LYS A 73 -12.40 -2.89 18.41
CA LYS A 73 -13.26 -2.17 19.34
C LYS A 73 -14.73 -2.29 18.95
N GLU A 74 -15.07 -2.04 17.69
CA GLU A 74 -16.43 -2.19 17.16
C GLU A 74 -16.96 -3.61 17.41
N TYR A 75 -16.14 -4.64 17.18
CA TYR A 75 -16.51 -6.02 17.47
C TYR A 75 -16.79 -6.24 18.96
N GLU A 76 -15.92 -5.75 19.85
CA GLU A 76 -16.10 -5.86 21.31
C GLU A 76 -17.38 -5.15 21.78
N ASP A 77 -17.66 -3.96 21.24
CA ASP A 77 -18.86 -3.18 21.55
C ASP A 77 -20.14 -3.89 21.10
N VAL A 78 -20.13 -4.59 19.96
CA VAL A 78 -21.30 -5.29 19.40
C VAL A 78 -21.50 -6.68 20.01
N VAL A 79 -20.42 -7.43 20.23
CA VAL A 79 -20.48 -8.85 20.63
C VAL A 79 -20.29 -9.03 22.15
N GLY A 80 -19.72 -8.04 22.83
CA GLY A 80 -19.42 -8.08 24.26
C GLY A 80 -18.21 -8.94 24.63
N MET A 81 -17.38 -9.32 23.65
CA MET A 81 -16.13 -10.06 23.86
C MET A 81 -15.09 -9.71 22.81
N LYS A 82 -13.81 -9.91 23.13
CA LYS A 82 -12.71 -9.72 22.17
C LYS A 82 -12.59 -10.90 21.21
N PRO A 83 -12.24 -10.68 19.93
CA PRO A 83 -11.87 -11.76 19.03
C PRO A 83 -10.71 -12.58 19.57
N SER A 84 -10.66 -13.87 19.24
CA SER A 84 -9.57 -14.77 19.64
C SER A 84 -8.22 -14.40 19.02
N ASN A 85 -8.23 -13.65 17.91
CA ASN A 85 -7.02 -13.14 17.26
C ASN A 85 -7.13 -11.63 17.06
N THR A 86 -6.34 -10.89 17.82
CA THR A 86 -6.27 -9.42 17.77
C THR A 86 -5.04 -8.92 16.99
N LYS A 87 -4.13 -9.83 16.59
CA LYS A 87 -2.86 -9.46 15.98
C LYS A 87 -3.06 -8.78 14.63
N PHE A 88 -2.23 -7.79 14.36
CA PHE A 88 -2.09 -7.20 13.04
C PHE A 88 -1.11 -8.02 12.22
N PHE A 89 -1.51 -8.45 11.02
CA PHE A 89 -0.62 -9.15 10.08
C PHE A 89 -0.21 -8.19 8.97
N TYR A 90 1.09 -8.07 8.75
CA TYR A 90 1.61 -7.20 7.70
C TYR A 90 1.26 -7.76 6.31
N PRO A 91 0.44 -7.04 5.51
CA PRO A 91 -0.01 -7.53 4.22
C PRO A 91 1.06 -7.36 3.15
N SER A 92 0.85 -7.98 1.99
CA SER A 92 1.64 -7.71 0.79
C SER A 92 1.23 -6.39 0.15
N HIS A 93 2.18 -5.69 -0.46
CA HIS A 93 1.94 -4.41 -1.13
C HIS A 93 2.09 -4.56 -2.65
N HIS A 94 1.01 -4.29 -3.41
CA HIS A 94 1.01 -4.49 -4.86
C HIS A 94 1.96 -3.52 -5.59
N GLY A 95 1.98 -2.24 -5.22
CA GLY A 95 2.86 -1.23 -5.84
C GLY A 95 4.33 -1.62 -5.80
N TYR A 96 4.86 -1.97 -4.61
CA TYR A 96 6.19 -2.55 -4.47
C TYR A 96 6.42 -3.77 -5.36
N SER A 97 5.56 -4.79 -5.26
CA SER A 97 5.69 -6.03 -6.07
C SER A 97 5.76 -5.73 -7.57
N GLN A 98 4.89 -4.85 -8.05
CA GLN A 98 4.77 -4.52 -9.47
C GLN A 98 5.95 -3.68 -9.96
N LEU A 99 6.41 -2.70 -9.18
CA LEU A 99 7.58 -1.89 -9.52
C LEU A 99 8.86 -2.73 -9.52
N SER A 100 9.05 -3.64 -8.56
CA SER A 100 10.19 -4.57 -8.55
C SER A 100 10.23 -5.45 -9.81
N ILE A 101 9.08 -5.88 -10.33
CA ILE A 101 9.00 -6.63 -11.60
C ILE A 101 9.42 -5.74 -12.77
N ILE A 102 8.97 -4.48 -12.81
CA ILE A 102 9.29 -3.54 -13.88
C ILE A 102 10.79 -3.23 -13.89
N LEU A 103 11.37 -2.87 -12.74
CA LEU A 103 12.78 -2.52 -12.61
C LEU A 103 13.71 -3.69 -12.93
N ARG A 104 13.34 -4.91 -12.50
CA ARG A 104 14.10 -6.12 -12.88
C ARG A 104 14.12 -6.32 -14.40
N ARG A 105 13.03 -6.00 -15.10
CA ARG A 105 12.96 -6.12 -16.56
C ARG A 105 13.70 -5.01 -17.30
N SER A 106 13.78 -3.81 -16.72
CA SER A 106 14.56 -2.71 -17.28
C SER A 106 16.05 -2.77 -16.94
N GLY A 107 16.47 -3.69 -16.04
CA GLY A 107 17.85 -3.81 -15.58
C GLY A 107 18.26 -2.74 -14.57
N ASP A 108 17.31 -2.03 -13.97
CA ASP A 108 17.55 -0.94 -13.03
C ASP A 108 17.75 -1.48 -11.60
N ALA A 109 18.93 -2.06 -11.38
CA ALA A 109 19.27 -2.72 -10.13
C ALA A 109 19.36 -1.74 -8.94
N ASP A 110 19.84 -0.51 -9.19
CA ASP A 110 20.03 0.49 -8.15
C ASP A 110 18.70 0.93 -7.54
N ARG A 111 17.72 1.28 -8.37
CA ARG A 111 16.37 1.60 -7.88
C ARG A 111 15.71 0.39 -7.23
N GLY A 112 15.97 -0.81 -7.77
CA GLY A 112 15.51 -2.07 -7.18
C GLY A 112 15.98 -2.22 -5.72
N ALA A 113 17.26 -1.97 -5.45
CA ALA A 113 17.83 -2.07 -4.11
C ALA A 113 17.24 -1.03 -3.13
N VAL A 114 17.03 0.21 -3.58
CA VAL A 114 16.39 1.26 -2.77
C VAL A 114 14.98 0.83 -2.34
N ILE A 115 14.20 0.29 -3.27
CA ILE A 115 12.84 -0.17 -3.01
C ILE A 115 12.82 -1.38 -2.08
N THR A 116 13.71 -2.35 -2.31
CA THR A 116 13.83 -3.53 -1.43
C THR A 116 14.16 -3.13 0.01
N LYS A 117 15.04 -2.16 0.21
CA LYS A 117 15.33 -1.67 1.56
C LYS A 117 14.12 -1.03 2.24
N LYS A 118 13.31 -0.29 1.49
CA LYS A 118 12.11 0.38 2.03
C LYS A 118 11.02 -0.62 2.41
N ILE A 119 10.67 -1.56 1.52
CA ILE A 119 9.66 -2.59 1.78
C ILE A 119 10.02 -3.44 3.02
N GLU A 120 11.31 -3.78 3.18
CA GLU A 120 11.81 -4.51 4.35
C GLU A 120 11.69 -3.69 5.64
N SER A 121 12.06 -2.40 5.59
CA SER A 121 12.00 -1.52 6.76
C SER A 121 10.57 -1.31 7.29
N GLU A 122 9.59 -1.34 6.39
CA GLU A 122 8.17 -1.15 6.70
C GLU A 122 7.44 -2.46 7.01
N GLY A 123 8.05 -3.61 6.71
CA GLY A 123 7.49 -4.92 7.00
C GLY A 123 6.44 -5.43 6.02
N TRP A 124 6.19 -4.73 4.90
CA TRP A 124 5.25 -5.20 3.88
C TRP A 124 5.64 -6.59 3.35
N GLY A 125 4.69 -7.50 3.30
CA GLY A 125 4.88 -8.88 2.81
C GLY A 125 5.83 -9.73 3.67
N SER A 126 6.17 -9.30 4.89
CA SER A 126 7.13 -9.99 5.76
C SER A 126 6.57 -11.23 6.46
N CYS A 127 5.27 -11.51 6.33
CA CYS A 127 4.54 -12.51 7.13
C CYS A 127 4.65 -12.30 8.65
N ARG A 128 5.19 -11.16 9.10
CA ARG A 128 5.23 -10.78 10.51
C ARG A 128 3.86 -10.37 10.98
N TYR A 129 3.70 -10.44 12.29
CA TYR A 129 2.55 -9.90 12.98
C TYR A 129 3.02 -9.14 14.22
N GLU A 130 2.17 -8.27 14.72
CA GLU A 130 2.36 -7.58 16.00
C GLU A 130 1.04 -7.49 16.77
N ASP A 131 1.17 -7.42 18.10
CA ASP A 131 0.04 -7.11 18.97
C ASP A 131 -0.26 -5.61 18.86
N ILE A 132 -1.53 -5.23 18.68
CA ILE A 132 -1.95 -3.84 18.48
C ILE A 132 -3.11 -3.41 19.38
#